data_AF-A0A1M7NYQ2-F1
#
_entry.id   AF-A0A1M7NYQ2-F1
#
_cell.length_a   1.000
_cell.length_b   1.000
_cell.length_c   1.000
_cell.angle_alpha   90.00
_cell.angle_beta   90.00
_cell.angle_gamma   90.00
#
_symmetry.space_group_name_H-M   'P 1'
#
loop_
_entity.id
_entity.type
_entity.pdbx_description
1 polymer ?
#
loop_
_entity_poly.entity_id
_entity_poly.type
_entity_poly.pdbx_seq_one_letter_code
_entity_poly.pdbx_strand_id
1 'polypeptide(L)'
;MAGVMKSTQPIDKLMKSGLNWVERFPIPTLRFIGLCELLGAIGLTLPWASDILPILTPIAAAGLCIIMLLAAFHHLNHKESKAVVFNIVLLLLAAFVAYGRFTSL
;
A
#
# COMPACT_ATOMS: atom_id res chain seq x y z
N MET A 1 -4.26 -3.61 -10.67
CA MET A 1 -4.57 -3.69 -9.22
C MET A 1 -3.45 -4.44 -8.51
N ALA A 2 -2.52 -3.73 -7.87
CA ALA A 2 -1.33 -4.34 -7.25
C ALA A 2 -1.67 -5.29 -6.08
N GLY A 3 -2.63 -4.91 -5.22
CA GLY A 3 -3.06 -5.75 -4.09
C GLY A 3 -3.65 -7.09 -4.50
N VAL A 4 -4.54 -7.12 -5.51
CA VAL A 4 -5.07 -8.38 -6.08
C VAL A 4 -3.93 -9.25 -6.60
N MET A 5 -2.95 -8.66 -7.28
CA MET A 5 -1.83 -9.37 -7.85
C MET A 5 -0.98 -10.03 -6.76
N LYS A 6 -0.60 -9.26 -5.73
CA LYS A 6 0.20 -9.73 -4.58
C LYS A 6 -0.55 -10.74 -3.72
N SER A 7 -1.88 -10.72 -3.69
CA SER A 7 -2.71 -11.63 -2.88
C SER A 7 -3.09 -12.93 -3.58
N THR A 8 -3.15 -12.96 -4.92
CA THR A 8 -3.68 -14.11 -5.66
C THR A 8 -2.70 -14.74 -6.64
N GLN A 9 -1.71 -14.01 -7.17
CA GLN A 9 -0.84 -14.58 -8.20
C GLN A 9 0.28 -15.46 -7.62
N PRO A 10 0.74 -16.49 -8.36
CA PRO A 10 1.95 -17.23 -8.05
C PRO A 10 3.19 -16.33 -8.06
N ILE A 11 4.17 -16.62 -7.19
CA ILE A 11 5.41 -15.82 -7.08
C ILE A 11 6.19 -15.75 -8.39
N ASP A 12 6.28 -16.85 -9.14
CA ASP A 12 6.97 -16.86 -10.44
C ASP A 12 6.35 -15.86 -11.43
N LYS A 13 5.03 -15.64 -11.34
CA LYS A 13 4.32 -14.69 -12.18
C LYS A 13 4.53 -13.26 -11.69
N LEU A 14 4.62 -13.04 -10.38
CA LEU A 14 4.97 -11.73 -9.79
C LEU A 14 6.39 -11.29 -10.17
N MET A 15 7.35 -12.21 -10.16
CA MET A 15 8.73 -11.94 -10.60
C MET A 15 8.76 -11.52 -12.08
N LYS A 16 8.05 -12.24 -12.95
CA LYS A 16 7.92 -11.89 -14.38
C LYS A 16 7.20 -10.55 -14.61
N SER A 17 6.48 -10.04 -13.62
CA SER A 17 5.78 -8.75 -13.67
C SER A 17 6.67 -7.55 -13.29
N GLY A 18 7.97 -7.78 -13.05
CA GLY A 18 8.91 -6.75 -12.62
C GLY A 18 8.93 -6.49 -11.11
N LEU A 19 8.26 -7.32 -10.31
CA LEU A 19 8.31 -7.27 -8.84
C LEU A 19 9.40 -8.19 -8.29
N ASN A 20 10.65 -8.03 -8.75
CA ASN A 20 11.75 -8.93 -8.38
C ASN A 20 12.01 -9.00 -6.86
N TRP A 21 11.60 -7.99 -6.10
CA TRP A 21 11.73 -7.96 -4.64
C TRP A 21 10.89 -9.02 -3.90
N VAL A 22 9.88 -9.62 -4.56
CA VAL A 22 8.99 -10.61 -3.90
C VAL A 22 9.72 -11.90 -3.50
N GLU A 23 10.84 -12.24 -4.13
CA GLU A 23 11.64 -13.41 -3.73
C GLU A 23 12.31 -13.24 -2.35
N ARG A 24 12.43 -12.00 -1.87
CA ARG A 24 13.17 -11.64 -0.65
C ARG A 24 12.33 -11.77 0.62
N PHE A 25 11.02 -12.00 0.47
CA PHE A 25 10.09 -12.08 1.58
C PHE A 25 9.38 -13.43 1.62
N PRO A 26 9.05 -13.94 2.83
CA PRO A 26 8.17 -15.08 2.97
C PRO A 26 6.82 -14.82 2.29
N ILE A 27 6.25 -15.87 1.67
CA ILE A 27 4.93 -15.83 1.02
C ILE A 27 3.85 -15.20 1.91
N PRO A 28 3.75 -15.54 3.23
CA PRO A 28 2.75 -14.93 4.10
C PRO A 28 2.85 -13.40 4.18
N THR A 29 4.07 -12.85 4.18
CA THR A 29 4.30 -11.39 4.22
C THR A 29 3.80 -10.71 2.95
N LEU A 30 4.03 -11.32 1.78
CA LEU A 30 3.54 -10.81 0.51
C LEU A 30 2.01 -10.78 0.45
N ARG A 31 1.37 -11.85 0.94
CA ARG A 31 -0.09 -11.94 1.01
C ARG A 31 -0.66 -10.92 2.00
N PHE A 32 0.01 -10.73 3.13
CA PHE A 32 -0.36 -9.70 4.11
C PHE A 32 -0.31 -8.30 3.50
N ILE A 33 0.79 -7.95 2.81
CA ILE A 33 0.92 -6.65 2.11
C ILE A 33 -0.20 -6.48 1.09
N GLY A 34 -0.46 -7.48 0.26
CA GLY A 34 -1.53 -7.43 -0.74
C GLY A 34 -2.92 -7.26 -0.12
N LEU A 35 -3.18 -7.93 1.01
CA LEU A 35 -4.44 -7.79 1.75
C LEU A 35 -4.58 -6.39 2.34
N CYS A 36 -3.52 -5.84 2.94
CA CYS A 36 -3.54 -4.48 3.47
C CYS A 36 -3.72 -3.43 2.36
N GLU A 37 -3.14 -3.62 1.18
CA GLU A 37 -3.37 -2.75 0.01
C GLU A 37 -4.84 -2.79 -0.43
N LEU A 38 -5.48 -3.96 -0.41
CA LEU A 38 -6.90 -4.12 -0.73
C LEU A 38 -7.80 -3.45 0.32
N LEU A 39 -7.53 -3.70 1.60
CA LEU A 39 -8.26 -3.07 2.71
C LEU A 39 -8.06 -1.55 2.70
N GLY A 40 -6.87 -1.06 2.37
CA GLY A 40 -6.59 0.35 2.17
C GLY A 40 -7.44 0.94 1.04
N ALA A 41 -7.50 0.28 -0.11
CA ALA A 41 -8.32 0.73 -1.23
C ALA A 41 -9.81 0.75 -0.88
N ILE A 42 -10.33 -0.29 -0.23
CA ILE A 42 -11.73 -0.36 0.22
C ILE A 42 -12.01 0.72 1.27
N GLY A 43 -11.15 0.85 2.27
CA GLY A 43 -11.28 1.84 3.34
C GLY A 43 -11.17 3.29 2.85
N LEU A 44 -10.46 3.56 1.75
CA LEU A 44 -10.46 4.88 1.12
C LEU A 44 -11.73 5.14 0.28
N THR A 45 -12.21 4.13 -0.46
CA THR A 45 -13.25 4.33 -1.48
C THR A 45 -14.66 4.14 -0.95
N LEU A 46 -14.89 3.13 -0.11
CA LEU A 46 -16.22 2.78 0.38
C LEU A 46 -16.81 3.88 1.28
N PRO A 47 -16.10 4.39 2.31
CA PRO A 47 -16.66 5.45 3.16
C PRO A 47 -16.78 6.77 2.40
N TRP A 48 -15.88 7.02 1.43
CA TRP A 48 -15.98 8.19 0.56
C TRP A 48 -17.22 8.18 -0.32
N ALA A 49 -17.56 7.02 -0.90
CA ALA A 49 -18.68 6.88 -1.83
C ALA A 49 -20.04 6.72 -1.13
N SER A 50 -20.06 6.26 0.13
CA SER A 50 -21.29 5.94 0.86
C SER A 50 -21.59 6.82 2.06
N ASP A 51 -20.65 7.69 2.48
CA ASP A 51 -20.74 8.53 3.68
C ASP A 51 -20.94 7.74 5.00
N ILE A 52 -20.71 6.43 4.97
CA ILE A 52 -20.84 5.51 6.11
C ILE A 52 -19.48 5.37 6.80
N LEU A 53 -19.44 5.66 8.11
CA LEU A 53 -18.23 5.64 8.95
C LEU A 53 -17.02 6.37 8.31
N PRO A 54 -17.07 7.71 8.17
CA PRO A 54 -16.01 8.49 7.53
C PRO A 54 -14.64 8.34 8.20
N ILE A 55 -14.57 7.85 9.44
CA ILE A 55 -13.34 7.54 10.18
C ILE A 55 -12.55 6.34 9.62
N LEU A 56 -13.17 5.45 8.82
CA LEU A 56 -12.43 4.35 8.18
C LEU A 56 -11.42 4.85 7.13
N THR A 57 -11.74 5.96 6.45
CA THR A 57 -10.87 6.57 5.44
C THR A 57 -9.50 7.00 6.00
N PRO A 58 -9.44 7.82 7.06
CA PRO A 58 -8.17 8.23 7.63
C PRO A 58 -7.40 7.07 8.29
N ILE A 59 -8.08 6.08 8.87
CA ILE A 59 -7.41 4.88 9.42
C ILE A 59 -6.76 4.05 8.30
N ALA A 60 -7.48 3.82 7.20
CA ALA A 60 -6.96 3.10 6.03
C ALA A 60 -5.76 3.83 5.40
N ALA A 61 -5.85 5.16 5.29
CA ALA A 61 -4.76 5.99 4.79
C ALA A 61 -3.53 5.97 5.72
N ALA A 62 -3.73 5.99 7.04
CA ALA A 62 -2.64 5.83 8.01
C ALA A 62 -1.96 4.45 7.89
N GLY A 63 -2.74 3.37 7.73
CA GLY A 63 -2.21 2.03 7.46
C GLY A 63 -1.37 1.96 6.18
N LEU A 64 -1.82 2.63 5.11
CA LEU A 64 -1.05 2.75 3.88
C LEU A 64 0.26 3.51 4.09
N CYS A 65 0.27 4.59 4.89
CA CYS A 65 1.49 5.30 5.23
C CYS A 65 2.52 4.39 5.92
N ILE A 66 2.09 3.55 6.85
CA ILE A 66 2.98 2.60 7.54
C ILE A 66 3.61 1.63 6.53
N ILE A 67 2.82 1.08 5.61
CA ILE A 67 3.31 0.15 4.57
C ILE A 67 4.30 0.86 3.64
N MET A 68 4.01 2.09 3.23
CA MET A 68 4.89 2.87 2.38
C MET A 68 6.21 3.18 3.09
N LEU A 69 6.20 3.54 4.38
CA LEU A 69 7.41 3.76 5.18
C LEU A 69 8.29 2.50 5.26
N LEU A 70 7.68 1.34 5.55
CA LEU A 70 8.38 0.06 5.58
C LEU A 70 8.99 -0.28 4.21
N ALA A 71 8.23 -0.05 3.13
CA ALA A 71 8.70 -0.28 1.78
C ALA A 71 9.79 0.74 1.36
N ALA A 72 9.73 1.99 1.84
CA ALA A 72 10.75 3.00 1.58
C ALA A 72 12.09 2.60 2.23
N PHE A 73 12.05 2.15 3.50
CA PHE A 73 13.24 1.63 4.18
C PHE A 73 13.84 0.43 3.42
N HIS A 74 12.99 -0.49 2.94
CA HIS A 74 13.45 -1.60 2.11
C HIS A 74 14.12 -1.13 0.81
N HIS A 75 13.47 -0.25 0.03
CA HIS A 75 14.04 0.21 -1.24
C HIS A 75 15.32 1.04 -1.06
N LEU A 76 15.44 1.80 0.03
CA LEU A 76 16.67 2.53 0.38
C LEU A 76 17.83 1.58 0.68
N ASN A 77 17.59 0.53 1.47
CA ASN A 77 18.62 -0.48 1.77
C ASN A 77 19.08 -1.25 0.52
N HIS A 78 18.23 -1.34 -0.49
CA HIS A 78 18.51 -2.07 -1.73
C HIS A 78 18.92 -1.19 -2.91
N LYS A 79 19.09 0.12 -2.68
CA LYS A 79 19.50 1.12 -3.71
C LYS A 79 18.57 1.14 -4.94
N GLU A 80 17.28 0.85 -4.76
CA GLU A 80 16.29 0.84 -5.83
C GLU A 80 15.70 2.23 -6.06
N SER A 81 16.49 3.17 -6.61
CA SER A 81 16.14 4.60 -6.67
C SER A 81 14.78 4.90 -7.33
N LYS A 82 14.40 4.16 -8.38
CA LYS A 82 13.09 4.34 -9.05
C LYS A 82 11.91 3.95 -8.16
N ALA A 83 12.06 2.86 -7.40
CA ALA A 83 11.02 2.38 -6.50
C ALA A 83 10.88 3.30 -5.27
N VAL A 84 12.01 3.86 -4.78
CA VAL A 84 12.00 4.87 -3.72
C VAL A 84 11.17 6.10 -4.13
N VAL A 85 11.40 6.65 -5.32
CA VAL A 85 10.65 7.84 -5.79
C VAL A 85 9.16 7.54 -5.89
N PHE A 86 8.78 6.43 -6.50
CA PHE A 86 7.38 6.03 -6.62
C PHE A 86 6.72 5.82 -5.24
N ASN A 87 7.43 5.19 -4.32
CA ASN A 87 6.96 4.98 -2.95
C ASN A 87 6.74 6.31 -2.21
N ILE A 88 7.69 7.25 -2.29
CA ILE A 88 7.56 8.57 -1.66
C ILE A 88 6.32 9.31 -2.20
N VAL A 89 6.06 9.25 -3.51
CA VAL A 89 4.85 9.87 -4.08
C VAL A 89 3.58 9.25 -3.50
N LEU A 90 3.51 7.92 -3.43
CA LEU A 90 2.36 7.23 -2.82
C LEU A 90 2.21 7.53 -1.33
N LEU A 91 3.32 7.62 -0.59
CA LEU A 91 3.32 8.00 0.82
C LEU A 91 2.74 9.40 1.02
N LEU A 92 3.18 10.37 0.22
CA LEU A 92 2.69 11.75 0.30
C LEU A 92 1.19 11.84 -0.03
N LEU A 93 0.72 11.11 -1.05
CA LEU A 93 -0.70 11.06 -1.39
C LEU A 93 -1.53 10.43 -0.27
N ALA A 94 -1.07 9.31 0.30
CA ALA A 94 -1.75 8.66 1.42
C ALA A 94 -1.79 9.56 2.66
N ALA A 95 -0.68 10.24 2.98
CA ALA A 95 -0.60 11.18 4.09
C ALA A 95 -1.52 12.39 3.89
N PHE A 96 -1.58 12.94 2.67
CA PHE A 96 -2.49 14.02 2.32
C PHE A 96 -3.96 13.62 2.51
N VAL A 97 -4.35 12.42 2.05
CA VAL A 97 -5.71 11.90 2.25
C VAL A 97 -6.01 11.67 3.72
N ALA A 98 -5.08 11.06 4.47
CA ALA A 98 -5.23 10.84 5.90
C ALA A 98 -5.45 12.17 6.64
N TYR A 99 -4.59 13.15 6.39
CA TYR A 99 -4.65 14.46 7.02
C TYR A 99 -5.94 15.19 6.67
N GLY A 100 -6.26 15.34 5.38
CA GLY A 100 -7.45 16.06 4.93
C GLY A 100 -8.75 15.46 5.46
N ARG A 101 -8.79 14.12 5.64
CA ARG A 101 -9.97 13.43 6.18
C ARG A 101 -10.05 13.48 7.70
N PHE A 102 -8.92 13.38 8.40
CA PHE A 102 -8.90 13.60 9.86
C PHE A 102 -9.32 15.03 10.22
N THR A 103 -8.97 16.03 9.41
CA THR A 103 -9.37 17.43 9.66
C THR A 103 -10.82 17.75 9.28
N SER A 104 -11.47 16.90 8.47
CA SER A 104 -12.86 17.10 8.02
C SER A 104 -13.90 16.31 8.84
N LEU A 105 -13.45 15.54 9.83
CA LEU A 105 -14.29 14.81 10.80
C LEU A 105 -14.62 15.70 12.00
#